data_AF-A0AAE0JLR4-F1
#
_entry.id   AF-A0AAE0JLR4-F1
#
_cell.length_a   1.000
_cell.length_b   1.000
_cell.length_c   1.000
_cell.angle_alpha   90.00
_cell.angle_beta   90.00
_cell.angle_gamma   90.00
#
_symmetry.space_group_name_H-M   'P 1'
#
loop_
_entity.id
_entity.type
_entity.pdbx_description
1 polymer ?
#
loop_
_entity_poly.entity_id
_entity_poly.type
_entity_poly.pdbx_seq_one_letter_code
_entity_poly.pdbx_strand_id
1 'polypeptide(L)'
;MPSKKQSSSGGNKPSGSGSSSGSSSGSSCRCRCRCSIGGWLKFFAILFALVAPIAYVLEQRLESFYVFDTEHLHDLSKRAISAHGSDTKAIVKYIVDELNERNGVAPYVNNDEEWVFNNAGGAMGAMYIIHASITEYLIIFGTAIGTEGHTGRHTADDYFHILTGTQTAYVPGEYEPEVYPPGSVHHLVRGTVKQYKMPESCFALEYARGWIPPMLFFGYADTLSSTLDFPTLWRTSVVTGREMISNLLKGKF
;
A
#
# COMPACT_ATOMS: atom_id res chain seq x y z
N MET A 1 -85.88 -4.52 -15.79
CA MET A 1 -85.07 -4.26 -14.57
C MET A 1 -83.70 -4.91 -14.76
N PRO A 2 -82.57 -4.34 -14.30
CA PRO A 2 -82.02 -3.02 -14.61
C PRO A 2 -80.57 -3.06 -15.20
N SER A 3 -80.14 -1.92 -15.78
CA SER A 3 -78.81 -1.24 -15.70
C SER A 3 -77.49 -1.96 -16.05
N LYS A 4 -76.46 -1.33 -16.64
CA LYS A 4 -76.23 0.02 -17.22
C LYS A 4 -74.83 0.04 -17.90
N LYS A 5 -74.73 0.88 -18.94
CA LYS A 5 -73.58 1.69 -19.42
C LYS A 5 -72.29 1.04 -19.96
N GLN A 6 -72.05 1.33 -21.23
CA GLN A 6 -70.78 1.88 -21.73
C GLN A 6 -71.09 2.96 -22.77
N SER A 7 -70.40 4.09 -22.74
CA SER A 7 -70.08 4.82 -23.97
C SER A 7 -68.89 5.75 -23.74
N SER A 8 -67.97 5.67 -24.70
CA SER A 8 -66.82 6.52 -24.90
C SER A 8 -66.91 7.17 -26.28
N SER A 9 -66.09 8.19 -26.47
CA SER A 9 -65.52 8.70 -27.74
C SER A 9 -66.25 9.84 -28.46
N GLY A 10 -65.43 10.70 -29.08
CA GLY A 10 -65.78 11.53 -30.22
C GLY A 10 -65.55 13.02 -30.02
N GLY A 11 -64.42 13.55 -30.49
CA GLY A 11 -64.10 14.99 -30.47
C GLY A 11 -64.57 15.76 -31.71
N ASN A 12 -64.51 17.09 -31.64
CA ASN A 12 -63.96 17.98 -32.69
C ASN A 12 -64.02 19.46 -32.25
N LYS A 13 -62.96 20.20 -32.59
CA LYS A 13 -62.80 21.68 -32.61
C LYS A 13 -63.38 22.25 -33.93
N PRO A 14 -63.35 23.57 -34.28
CA PRO A 14 -62.80 24.76 -33.60
C PRO A 14 -63.69 26.05 -33.68
N SER A 15 -63.09 27.19 -33.28
CA SER A 15 -63.36 28.62 -33.57
C SER A 15 -63.86 29.41 -32.34
N GLY A 16 -63.28 30.54 -31.92
CA GLY A 16 -62.24 31.40 -32.47
C GLY A 16 -62.68 32.86 -32.40
N SER A 17 -62.54 33.53 -31.25
CA SER A 17 -62.55 34.99 -31.13
C SER A 17 -61.99 35.44 -29.78
N GLY A 18 -61.13 36.46 -29.77
CA GLY A 18 -60.63 37.08 -28.54
C GLY A 18 -59.18 37.54 -28.61
N SER A 19 -58.97 38.69 -29.24
CA SER A 19 -57.74 39.49 -29.22
C SER A 19 -57.48 40.15 -27.85
N SER A 20 -56.24 40.13 -27.36
CA SER A 20 -55.53 41.35 -26.89
C SER A 20 -54.10 41.06 -26.40
N SER A 21 -53.17 41.74 -27.08
CA SER A 21 -51.89 42.31 -26.63
C SER A 21 -51.29 41.95 -25.25
N GLY A 22 -50.04 41.48 -25.29
CA GLY A 22 -49.14 41.47 -24.14
C GLY A 22 -47.74 41.03 -24.54
N SER A 23 -46.94 41.97 -25.04
CA SER A 23 -45.49 41.80 -25.23
C SER A 23 -44.78 41.82 -23.87
N SER A 24 -44.09 40.75 -23.51
CA SER A 24 -42.94 40.87 -22.61
C SER A 24 -41.89 39.79 -22.94
N SER A 25 -40.75 40.32 -23.33
CA SER A 25 -39.47 39.69 -23.57
C SER A 25 -39.09 38.66 -22.51
N GLY A 26 -38.64 37.51 -22.97
CA GLY A 26 -38.05 36.49 -22.13
C GLY A 26 -36.72 36.94 -21.50
N SER A 27 -36.53 36.55 -20.25
CA SER A 27 -35.21 36.37 -19.66
C SER A 27 -35.35 35.43 -18.48
N SER A 28 -35.34 34.13 -18.76
CA SER A 28 -35.12 33.13 -17.71
C SER A 28 -33.64 33.18 -17.31
N CYS A 29 -33.33 33.89 -16.23
CA CYS A 29 -32.04 33.76 -15.56
C CYS A 29 -31.97 32.38 -14.91
N ARG A 30 -31.57 31.37 -15.69
CA ARG A 30 -31.00 30.15 -15.15
C ARG A 30 -29.62 30.52 -14.61
N CYS A 31 -29.53 30.78 -13.30
CA CYS A 31 -28.26 30.75 -12.59
C CYS A 31 -27.68 29.34 -12.70
N ARG A 32 -26.92 29.08 -13.78
CA ARG A 32 -26.00 27.96 -13.85
C ARG A 32 -24.87 28.29 -12.89
N CYS A 33 -24.81 27.60 -11.75
CA CYS A 33 -23.57 27.40 -11.03
C CYS A 33 -22.60 26.66 -11.97
N ARG A 34 -21.88 27.41 -12.81
CA ARG A 34 -20.71 26.93 -13.53
C ARG A 34 -19.58 26.84 -12.50
N CYS A 35 -19.46 25.71 -11.81
CA CYS A 35 -18.17 25.31 -11.28
C CYS A 35 -17.23 25.23 -12.49
N SER A 36 -16.34 26.21 -12.63
CA SER A 36 -15.53 26.36 -13.83
C SER A 36 -14.51 25.22 -13.87
N ILE A 37 -14.76 24.23 -14.73
CA ILE A 37 -13.79 23.19 -15.12
C ILE A 37 -12.43 23.83 -15.46
N GLY A 38 -12.40 25.04 -16.04
CA GLY A 38 -11.16 25.77 -16.31
C GLY A 38 -10.44 26.30 -15.07
N GLY A 39 -11.15 26.56 -13.96
CA GLY A 39 -10.53 26.91 -12.67
C GLY A 39 -9.82 25.72 -12.04
N TRP A 40 -10.47 24.54 -12.04
CA TRP A 40 -9.87 23.30 -11.54
C TRP A 40 -8.67 22.85 -12.37
N LEU A 41 -8.75 22.92 -13.71
CA LEU A 41 -7.62 22.59 -14.58
C LEU A 41 -6.41 23.50 -14.32
N LYS A 42 -6.64 24.81 -14.13
CA LYS A 42 -5.56 25.74 -13.76
C LYS A 42 -4.97 25.43 -12.39
N PHE A 43 -5.80 25.12 -11.41
CA PHE A 43 -5.35 24.73 -10.07
C PHE A 43 -4.47 23.47 -10.12
N PHE A 44 -4.92 22.40 -10.78
CA PHE A 44 -4.14 21.17 -10.92
C PHE A 44 -2.86 21.37 -11.73
N ALA A 45 -2.90 22.19 -12.79
CA ALA A 45 -1.70 22.51 -13.56
C ALA A 45 -0.65 23.26 -12.71
N ILE A 46 -1.08 24.23 -11.90
CA ILE A 46 -0.19 24.96 -10.98
C ILE A 46 0.34 24.02 -9.90
N LEU A 47 -0.54 23.22 -9.29
CA LEU A 47 -0.14 22.25 -8.26
C LEU A 47 0.89 21.26 -8.81
N PHE A 48 0.66 20.71 -10.01
CA PHE A 48 1.61 19.82 -10.67
C PHE A 48 2.94 20.52 -10.97
N ALA A 49 2.90 21.74 -11.50
CA ALA A 49 4.12 22.51 -11.79
C ALA A 49 4.96 22.81 -10.54
N LEU A 50 4.35 22.89 -9.34
CA LEU A 50 5.05 23.07 -8.08
C LEU A 50 5.52 21.74 -7.46
N VAL A 51 4.68 20.71 -7.47
CA VAL A 51 4.95 19.42 -6.80
C VAL A 51 5.92 18.57 -7.61
N ALA A 52 5.82 18.55 -8.94
CA ALA A 52 6.63 17.66 -9.77
C ALA A 52 8.14 17.94 -9.66
N PRO A 53 8.63 19.19 -9.67
CA PRO A 53 10.07 19.47 -9.46
C PRO A 53 10.53 19.05 -8.07
N ILE A 54 9.72 19.27 -7.02
CA ILE A 54 10.05 18.87 -5.65
C ILE A 54 10.15 17.34 -5.56
N ALA A 55 9.14 16.63 -6.07
CA ALA A 55 9.14 15.18 -6.11
C ALA A 55 10.34 14.64 -6.89
N TYR A 56 10.68 15.24 -8.03
CA TYR A 56 11.84 14.86 -8.83
C TYR A 56 13.17 15.03 -8.06
N VAL A 57 13.34 16.14 -7.33
CA VAL A 57 14.54 16.37 -6.52
C VAL A 57 14.62 15.42 -5.33
N LEU A 58 13.50 15.14 -4.67
CA LEU A 58 13.44 14.17 -3.57
C LEU A 58 13.75 12.76 -4.06
N GLU A 59 13.20 12.38 -5.21
CA GLU A 59 13.46 11.10 -5.87
C GLU A 59 14.97 10.89 -6.13
N GLN A 60 15.65 11.90 -6.65
CA GLN A 60 17.10 11.85 -6.89
C GLN A 60 17.94 11.74 -5.61
N ARG A 61 17.36 12.08 -4.45
CA ARG A 61 18.04 12.07 -3.14
C ARG A 61 17.54 10.95 -2.23
N LEU A 62 16.78 9.99 -2.74
CA LEU A 62 16.22 8.89 -1.96
C LEU A 62 17.29 8.19 -1.10
N GLU A 63 18.46 7.89 -1.68
CA GLU A 63 19.59 7.26 -0.98
C GLU A 63 20.06 8.04 0.26
N SER A 64 19.97 9.37 0.25
CA SER A 64 20.37 10.18 1.41
C SER A 64 19.40 10.09 2.58
N PHE A 65 18.20 9.57 2.34
CA PHE A 65 17.21 9.30 3.36
C PHE A 65 17.31 7.88 3.89
N TYR A 66 18.27 7.04 3.49
CA TYR A 66 18.35 5.67 4.00
C TYR A 66 19.23 5.54 5.25
N VAL A 67 18.79 4.73 6.22
CA VAL A 67 19.51 4.44 7.47
C VAL A 67 20.10 3.04 7.43
N PHE A 68 19.41 2.10 6.76
CA PHE A 68 19.87 0.73 6.66
C PHE A 68 20.66 0.53 5.37
N ASP A 69 21.69 -0.29 5.47
CA ASP A 69 22.52 -0.67 4.33
C ASP A 69 22.20 -2.10 3.93
N THR A 70 21.95 -2.33 2.64
CA THR A 70 21.52 -3.63 2.12
C THR A 70 22.59 -4.71 2.29
N GLU A 71 23.87 -4.35 2.18
CA GLU A 71 24.97 -5.30 2.36
C GLU A 71 25.10 -5.70 3.83
N HIS A 72 24.99 -4.74 4.75
CA HIS A 72 24.97 -4.99 6.19
C HIS A 72 23.80 -5.88 6.58
N LEU A 73 22.57 -5.60 6.11
CA LEU A 73 21.41 -6.43 6.43
C LEU A 73 21.56 -7.87 5.90
N HIS A 74 22.17 -8.05 4.72
CA HIS A 74 22.47 -9.37 4.18
C HIS A 74 23.50 -10.13 5.03
N ASP A 75 24.61 -9.48 5.37
CA ASP A 75 25.64 -10.05 6.23
C ASP A 75 25.09 -10.41 7.62
N LEU A 76 24.34 -9.49 8.24
CA LEU A 76 23.68 -9.67 9.53
C LEU A 76 22.73 -10.88 9.51
N SER A 77 21.88 -10.99 8.49
CA SER A 77 20.97 -12.12 8.35
C SER A 77 21.74 -13.45 8.28
N LYS A 78 22.83 -13.52 7.50
CA LYS A 78 23.64 -14.73 7.39
C LYS A 78 24.36 -15.10 8.68
N ARG A 79 24.89 -14.12 9.42
CA ARG A 79 25.53 -14.36 10.73
C ARG A 79 24.51 -14.83 11.77
N ALA A 80 23.33 -14.24 11.79
CA ALA A 80 22.25 -14.66 12.69
C ALA A 80 21.83 -16.12 12.41
N ILE A 81 21.66 -16.50 11.14
CA ILE A 81 21.38 -17.89 10.73
C ILE A 81 22.55 -18.81 11.14
N SER A 82 23.80 -18.41 10.91
CA SER A 82 24.97 -19.21 11.28
C SER A 82 25.09 -19.42 12.80
N ALA A 83 24.65 -18.44 13.61
CA ALA A 83 24.72 -18.51 15.06
C ALA A 83 23.60 -19.35 15.68
N HIS A 84 22.41 -19.35 15.06
CA HIS A 84 21.19 -19.88 15.68
C HIS A 84 20.46 -20.96 14.87
N GLY A 85 20.96 -21.31 13.68
CA GLY A 85 20.46 -22.42 12.87
C GLY A 85 19.00 -22.22 12.46
N SER A 86 18.10 -23.08 12.97
CA SER A 86 16.67 -23.05 12.66
C SER A 86 15.81 -22.40 13.75
N ASP A 87 16.40 -21.85 14.82
CA ASP A 87 15.66 -21.14 15.85
C ASP A 87 15.33 -19.71 15.39
N THR A 88 14.19 -19.56 14.71
CA THR A 88 13.73 -18.25 14.19
C THR A 88 13.69 -17.17 15.27
N LYS A 89 13.29 -17.51 16.50
CA LYS A 89 13.19 -16.53 17.59
C LYS A 89 14.57 -16.00 17.99
N ALA A 90 15.55 -16.91 18.13
CA ALA A 90 16.92 -16.53 18.42
C ALA A 90 17.56 -15.73 17.27
N ILE A 91 17.28 -16.08 16.02
CA ILE A 91 17.72 -15.32 14.83
C ILE A 91 17.18 -13.89 14.87
N VAL A 92 15.87 -13.71 15.05
CA VAL A 92 15.22 -12.39 15.10
C VAL A 92 15.81 -11.57 16.25
N LYS A 93 15.98 -12.17 17.43
CA LYS A 93 16.60 -11.49 18.56
C LYS A 93 18.02 -11.03 18.25
N TYR A 94 18.86 -11.87 17.65
CA TYR A 94 20.22 -11.52 17.26
C TYR A 94 20.24 -10.31 16.32
N ILE A 95 19.35 -10.28 15.33
CA ILE A 95 19.23 -9.17 14.37
C ILE A 95 18.88 -7.88 15.10
N VAL A 96 17.84 -7.88 15.94
CA VAL A 96 17.39 -6.69 16.66
C VAL A 96 18.47 -6.20 17.65
N ASP A 97 19.12 -7.11 18.37
CA ASP A 97 20.20 -6.76 19.30
C ASP A 97 21.35 -6.03 18.58
N GLU A 98 21.83 -6.57 17.46
CA GLU A 98 22.92 -5.93 16.71
C GLU A 98 22.52 -4.56 16.12
N LEU A 99 21.29 -4.42 15.62
CA LEU A 99 20.81 -3.14 15.11
C LEU A 99 20.80 -2.06 16.22
N ASN A 100 20.55 -2.44 17.47
CA ASN A 100 20.61 -1.54 18.62
C ASN A 100 22.04 -1.20 19.08
N GLU A 101 23.05 -2.01 18.72
CA GLU A 101 24.45 -1.70 19.04
C GLU A 101 25.06 -0.65 18.08
N ARG A 102 24.45 -0.46 16.91
CA ARG A 102 24.92 0.52 15.92
C ARG A 102 24.35 1.91 16.22
N ASN A 103 25.18 2.81 16.75
CA ASN A 103 24.79 4.19 17.12
C ASN A 103 24.01 4.98 16.04
N GLY A 104 24.30 4.77 14.76
CA GLY A 104 23.60 5.46 13.65
C GLY A 104 22.24 4.85 13.29
N VAL A 105 21.93 3.65 13.78
CA VAL A 105 20.73 2.87 13.46
C VAL A 105 19.82 2.74 14.68
N ALA A 106 20.39 2.51 15.86
CA ALA A 106 19.67 2.29 17.12
C ALA A 106 18.56 3.32 17.42
N PRO A 107 18.71 4.64 17.16
CA PRO A 107 17.64 5.60 17.38
C PRO A 107 16.38 5.36 16.55
N TYR A 108 16.48 4.57 15.47
CA TYR A 108 15.41 4.30 14.51
C TYR A 108 14.83 2.87 14.66
N VAL A 109 15.32 2.08 15.61
CA VAL A 109 14.87 0.71 15.86
C VAL A 109 13.73 0.70 16.89
N ASN A 110 12.64 0.02 16.56
CA ASN A 110 11.53 -0.29 17.45
C ASN A 110 11.85 -1.57 18.23
N ASN A 111 12.00 -1.43 19.55
CA ASN A 111 12.30 -2.52 20.46
C ASN A 111 11.07 -3.27 20.99
N ASP A 112 9.87 -2.76 20.70
CA ASP A 112 8.62 -3.40 21.09
C ASP A 112 8.24 -4.47 20.06
N GLU A 113 8.42 -5.75 20.42
CA GLU A 113 8.06 -6.90 19.58
C GLU A 113 6.53 -7.07 19.46
N GLU A 114 5.93 -6.33 18.53
CA GLU A 114 4.49 -6.30 18.30
C GLU A 114 4.13 -6.99 16.98
N TRP A 115 3.63 -8.23 17.05
CA TRP A 115 3.17 -8.99 15.89
C TRP A 115 1.74 -8.64 15.48
N VAL A 116 1.52 -8.48 14.17
CA VAL A 116 0.20 -8.29 13.56
C VAL A 116 0.04 -9.19 12.33
N PHE A 117 -1.17 -9.65 12.05
CA PHE A 117 -1.44 -10.31 10.78
C PHE A 117 -1.39 -9.30 9.63
N ASN A 118 -0.94 -9.77 8.47
CA ASN A 118 -0.89 -9.01 7.23
C ASN A 118 -1.53 -9.83 6.11
N ASN A 119 -2.54 -9.25 5.45
CA ASN A 119 -3.27 -9.86 4.33
C ASN A 119 -3.16 -8.93 3.12
N ALA A 120 -2.47 -9.37 2.09
CA ALA A 120 -2.29 -8.59 0.86
C ALA A 120 -1.95 -9.49 -0.33
N GLY A 121 -2.48 -9.16 -1.51
CA GLY A 121 -2.20 -9.89 -2.76
C GLY A 121 -2.68 -11.33 -2.77
N GLY A 122 -3.67 -11.68 -1.94
CA GLY A 122 -4.11 -13.06 -1.71
C GLY A 122 -3.25 -13.86 -0.73
N ALA A 123 -2.12 -13.31 -0.30
CA ALA A 123 -1.26 -13.93 0.70
C ALA A 123 -1.64 -13.47 2.12
N MET A 124 -1.45 -14.38 3.07
CA MET A 124 -1.56 -14.10 4.50
C MET A 124 -0.25 -14.44 5.21
N GLY A 125 0.20 -13.56 6.09
CA GLY A 125 1.33 -13.77 6.96
C GLY A 125 1.19 -12.99 8.26
N ALA A 126 2.24 -12.97 9.07
CA ALA A 126 2.37 -12.10 10.21
C ALA A 126 3.62 -11.25 10.06
N MET A 127 3.58 -10.04 10.58
CA MET A 127 4.71 -9.12 10.57
C MET A 127 4.99 -8.53 11.95
N TYR A 128 6.27 -8.27 12.21
CA TYR A 128 6.79 -7.49 13.32
C TYR A 128 7.59 -6.31 12.77
N ILE A 129 7.17 -5.09 13.10
CA ILE A 129 7.78 -3.85 12.61
C ILE A 129 8.99 -3.46 13.48
N ILE A 130 10.19 -3.59 12.91
CA ILE A 130 11.46 -3.15 13.51
C ILE A 130 11.71 -1.67 13.18
N HIS A 131 11.30 -1.20 12.01
CA HIS A 131 11.40 0.21 11.60
C HIS A 131 10.33 0.56 10.57
N ALA A 132 9.82 1.80 10.60
CA ALA A 132 9.04 2.37 9.50
C ALA A 132 9.22 3.90 9.42
N SER A 133 9.54 4.43 8.24
CA SER A 133 9.58 5.84 7.86
C SER A 133 8.81 6.07 6.53
N ILE A 134 8.85 7.28 5.97
CA ILE A 134 8.24 7.56 4.65
C ILE A 134 9.07 6.92 3.53
N THR A 135 10.37 6.71 3.74
CA THR A 135 11.29 6.16 2.73
C THR A 135 11.84 4.76 3.00
N GLU A 136 11.65 4.19 4.19
CA GLU A 136 12.11 2.83 4.53
C GLU A 136 11.15 2.09 5.46
N TYR A 137 11.12 0.77 5.38
CA TYR A 137 10.72 -0.06 6.52
C TYR A 137 11.65 -1.26 6.67
N LEU A 138 11.73 -1.77 7.90
CA LEU A 138 12.39 -3.02 8.21
C LEU A 138 11.44 -3.82 9.09
N ILE A 139 11.04 -5.01 8.64
CA ILE A 139 10.12 -5.88 9.35
C ILE A 139 10.63 -7.31 9.37
N ILE A 140 10.17 -8.12 10.32
CA ILE A 140 10.13 -9.56 10.13
C ILE A 140 8.79 -9.88 9.51
N PHE A 141 8.78 -10.57 8.36
CA PHE A 141 7.57 -11.08 7.75
C PHE A 141 7.68 -12.59 7.58
N GLY A 142 6.57 -13.30 7.77
CA GLY A 142 6.54 -14.73 7.51
C GLY A 142 5.22 -15.39 7.82
N THR A 143 5.23 -16.71 7.74
CA THR A 143 4.10 -17.58 8.03
C THR A 143 4.62 -18.86 8.67
N ALA A 144 3.87 -19.40 9.62
CA ALA A 144 4.18 -20.69 10.23
C ALA A 144 3.58 -21.88 9.45
N ILE A 145 2.68 -21.63 8.51
CA ILE A 145 1.86 -22.65 7.85
C ILE A 145 1.82 -22.54 6.32
N GLY A 146 2.59 -21.61 5.75
CA GLY A 146 2.64 -21.35 4.32
C GLY A 146 1.70 -20.22 3.85
N THR A 147 1.98 -19.71 2.65
CA THR A 147 1.25 -18.62 1.98
C THR A 147 1.60 -18.56 0.49
N GLU A 148 0.71 -18.01 -0.33
CA GLU A 148 0.92 -17.81 -1.76
C GLU A 148 0.14 -16.58 -2.23
N GLY A 149 0.73 -15.78 -3.11
CA GLY A 149 0.03 -14.61 -3.63
C GLY A 149 0.82 -13.79 -4.65
N HIS A 150 0.25 -12.63 -4.97
CA HIS A 150 0.84 -11.61 -5.80
C HIS A 150 1.76 -10.73 -4.94
N THR A 151 2.98 -10.45 -5.39
CA THR A 151 3.93 -9.64 -4.60
C THR A 151 3.48 -8.21 -4.40
N GLY A 152 2.73 -7.66 -5.34
CA GLY A 152 2.38 -6.24 -5.40
C GLY A 152 3.32 -5.48 -6.34
N ARG A 153 2.85 -4.33 -6.84
CA ARG A 153 3.65 -3.41 -7.65
C ARG A 153 3.98 -2.18 -6.81
N HIS A 154 5.17 -2.17 -6.24
CA HIS A 154 5.55 -1.19 -5.23
C HIS A 154 6.33 0.00 -5.80
N THR A 155 6.28 1.10 -5.06
CA THR A 155 7.03 2.35 -5.28
C THR A 155 8.40 2.34 -4.58
N ALA A 156 8.82 1.19 -4.08
CA ALA A 156 10.07 0.93 -3.40
C ALA A 156 10.67 -0.38 -3.91
N ASP A 157 11.98 -0.52 -3.76
CA ASP A 157 12.65 -1.83 -3.82
C ASP A 157 12.40 -2.58 -2.51
N ASP A 158 12.26 -3.89 -2.59
CA ASP A 158 11.95 -4.74 -1.44
C ASP A 158 12.86 -5.98 -1.43
N TYR A 159 13.48 -6.24 -0.29
CA TYR A 159 14.52 -7.24 -0.09
C TYR A 159 14.08 -8.22 1.00
N PHE A 160 13.78 -9.46 0.59
CA PHE A 160 13.46 -10.54 1.51
C PHE A 160 14.70 -11.36 1.80
N HIS A 161 15.34 -11.11 2.93
CA HIS A 161 16.44 -11.93 3.45
C HIS A 161 15.85 -13.17 4.13
N ILE A 162 15.92 -14.32 3.47
CA ILE A 162 15.28 -15.54 3.97
C ILE A 162 16.03 -16.03 5.21
N LEU A 163 15.36 -16.05 6.36
CA LEU A 163 15.92 -16.46 7.64
C LEU A 163 15.72 -17.96 7.87
N THR A 164 14.49 -18.43 7.66
CA THR A 164 14.11 -19.84 7.79
C THR A 164 13.09 -20.22 6.74
N GLY A 165 13.02 -21.51 6.40
CA GLY A 165 12.15 -22.02 5.34
C GLY A 165 12.67 -21.67 3.94
N THR A 166 11.77 -21.73 2.96
CA THR A 166 12.08 -21.45 1.56
C THR A 166 10.99 -20.57 0.97
N GLN A 167 11.39 -19.51 0.27
CA GLN A 167 10.49 -18.75 -0.59
C GLN A 167 10.71 -19.18 -2.04
N THR A 168 9.64 -19.22 -2.81
CA THR A 168 9.70 -19.40 -4.26
C THR A 168 9.03 -18.22 -4.94
N ALA A 169 9.50 -17.86 -6.12
CA ALA A 169 8.91 -16.79 -6.91
C ALA A 169 8.90 -17.17 -8.38
N TYR A 170 8.01 -16.51 -9.13
CA TYR A 170 7.79 -16.80 -10.53
C TYR A 170 7.30 -15.56 -11.28
N VAL A 171 7.77 -15.40 -12.51
CA VAL A 171 7.30 -14.37 -13.45
C VAL A 171 6.67 -15.03 -14.69
N PRO A 172 5.53 -14.53 -15.20
CA PRO A 172 4.88 -15.10 -16.37
C PRO A 172 5.81 -15.24 -17.57
N GLY A 173 5.89 -16.46 -18.13
CA GLY A 173 6.69 -16.77 -19.32
C GLY A 173 7.91 -17.63 -19.03
N GLU A 174 8.35 -17.70 -17.78
CA GLU A 174 9.30 -18.71 -17.33
C GLU A 174 8.59 -20.06 -17.11
N TYR A 175 9.35 -21.15 -17.02
CA TYR A 175 8.79 -22.48 -16.73
C TYR A 175 9.31 -23.09 -15.43
N GLU A 176 10.39 -22.52 -14.88
CA GLU A 176 10.99 -22.95 -13.62
C GLU A 176 10.84 -21.84 -12.57
N PRO A 177 10.61 -22.20 -11.29
CA PRO A 177 10.54 -21.21 -10.22
C PRO A 177 11.93 -20.73 -9.81
N GLU A 178 12.01 -19.48 -9.40
CA GLU A 178 13.11 -18.98 -8.59
C GLU A 178 12.98 -19.55 -7.17
N VAL A 179 14.08 -20.07 -6.60
CA VAL A 179 14.08 -20.70 -5.28
C VAL A 179 15.05 -19.97 -4.35
N TYR A 180 14.53 -19.53 -3.21
CA TYR A 180 15.23 -18.72 -2.22
C TYR A 180 15.30 -19.48 -0.88
N PRO A 181 16.37 -20.24 -0.61
CA PRO A 181 16.60 -20.93 0.66
C PRO A 181 17.13 -19.97 1.75
N PRO A 182 17.30 -20.41 3.01
CA PRO A 182 17.86 -19.58 4.07
C PRO A 182 19.24 -19.01 3.71
N GLY A 183 19.43 -17.73 4.02
CA GLY A 183 20.65 -16.96 3.70
C GLY A 183 20.68 -16.38 2.29
N SER A 184 19.66 -16.62 1.46
CA SER A 184 19.47 -15.95 0.17
C SER A 184 18.67 -14.65 0.32
N VAL A 185 18.62 -13.85 -0.76
CA VAL A 185 17.81 -12.63 -0.84
C VAL A 185 16.93 -12.69 -2.07
N HIS A 186 15.62 -12.58 -1.87
CA HIS A 186 14.70 -12.31 -2.96
C HIS A 186 14.52 -10.79 -3.09
N HIS A 187 15.12 -10.21 -4.12
CA HIS A 187 15.02 -8.78 -4.41
C HIS A 187 13.90 -8.52 -5.42
N LEU A 188 12.87 -7.82 -4.96
CA LEU A 188 11.80 -7.29 -5.79
C LEU A 188 12.13 -5.85 -6.20
N VAL A 189 12.47 -5.69 -7.47
CA VAL A 189 12.79 -4.39 -8.04
C VAL A 189 11.53 -3.54 -8.08
N ARG A 190 11.66 -2.26 -7.69
CA ARG A 190 10.57 -1.29 -7.76
C ARG A 190 9.81 -1.34 -9.08
N GLY A 191 8.47 -1.34 -9.01
CA GLY A 191 7.58 -1.35 -10.18
C GLY A 191 7.41 -2.71 -10.87
N THR A 192 8.16 -3.74 -10.46
CA THR A 192 7.98 -5.11 -10.95
C THR A 192 6.94 -5.88 -10.14
N VAL A 193 6.55 -7.05 -10.62
CA VAL A 193 5.60 -7.95 -9.95
C VAL A 193 6.05 -9.40 -10.17
N LYS A 194 5.80 -10.25 -9.18
CA LYS A 194 5.93 -11.70 -9.28
C LYS A 194 4.73 -12.38 -8.60
N GLN A 195 4.54 -13.65 -8.90
CA GLN A 195 3.89 -14.57 -7.95
C GLN A 195 4.95 -15.01 -6.95
N TYR A 196 4.60 -15.13 -5.67
CA TYR A 196 5.47 -15.73 -4.68
C TYR A 196 4.72 -16.74 -3.83
N LYS A 197 5.47 -17.66 -3.24
CA LYS A 197 4.96 -18.67 -2.34
C LYS A 197 5.98 -19.01 -1.27
N MET A 198 5.51 -19.13 -0.04
CA MET A 198 6.20 -19.81 1.05
C MET A 198 5.40 -21.10 1.30
N PRO A 199 5.84 -22.28 0.82
CA PRO A 199 4.99 -23.47 0.84
C PRO A 199 4.71 -24.02 2.25
N GLU A 200 5.64 -23.78 3.18
CA GLU A 200 5.57 -24.20 4.58
C GLU A 200 5.93 -23.04 5.51
N SER A 201 6.38 -23.33 6.73
CA SER A 201 6.92 -22.32 7.64
C SER A 201 8.12 -21.61 7.01
N CYS A 202 8.04 -20.28 6.89
CA CYS A 202 9.08 -19.44 6.29
C CYS A 202 9.02 -18.05 6.92
N PHE A 203 10.18 -17.51 7.29
CA PHE A 203 10.33 -16.16 7.82
C PHE A 203 11.50 -15.46 7.15
N ALA A 204 11.34 -14.17 6.88
CA ALA A 204 12.33 -13.31 6.27
C ALA A 204 12.47 -12.01 7.07
N LEU A 205 13.69 -11.46 7.07
CA LEU A 205 13.89 -10.04 7.34
C LEU A 205 13.59 -9.31 6.04
N GLU A 206 12.52 -8.53 6.03
CA GLU A 206 12.04 -7.80 4.87
C GLU A 206 12.41 -6.32 5.02
N TYR A 207 13.18 -5.82 4.06
CA TYR A 207 13.63 -4.44 4.01
C TYR A 207 13.14 -3.79 2.72
N ALA A 208 12.36 -2.72 2.84
CA ALA A 208 11.97 -1.92 1.70
C ALA A 208 12.59 -0.53 1.76
N ARG A 209 13.02 -0.03 0.60
CA ARG A 209 13.59 1.31 0.43
C ARG A 209 13.05 2.03 -0.81
N GLY A 210 12.54 3.23 -0.60
CA GLY A 210 11.76 4.00 -1.59
C GLY A 210 10.48 4.52 -0.95
N TRP A 211 9.51 5.00 -1.73
CA TRP A 211 8.31 5.61 -1.13
C TRP A 211 7.39 4.56 -0.53
N ILE A 212 7.31 4.51 0.81
CA ILE A 212 6.55 3.50 1.56
C ILE A 212 5.04 3.77 1.62
N PRO A 213 4.54 5.02 1.84
CA PRO A 213 3.10 5.23 2.01
C PRO A 213 2.21 4.72 0.85
N PRO A 214 2.62 4.82 -0.44
CA PRO A 214 1.84 4.23 -1.52
C PRO A 214 1.74 2.69 -1.47
N MET A 215 2.68 2.00 -0.80
CA MET A 215 2.62 0.54 -0.63
C MET A 215 1.50 0.12 0.33
N LEU A 216 1.12 0.97 1.29
CA LEU A 216 0.08 0.68 2.27
C LEU A 216 -1.30 0.44 1.63
N PHE A 217 -1.58 1.03 0.46
CA PHE A 217 -2.81 0.74 -0.27
C PHE A 217 -2.92 -0.72 -0.68
N PHE A 218 -1.80 -1.32 -1.09
CA PHE A 218 -1.75 -2.75 -1.38
C PHE A 218 -1.80 -3.57 -0.08
N GLY A 219 -1.02 -3.17 0.94
CA GLY A 219 -0.98 -3.83 2.25
C GLY A 219 -2.33 -3.89 2.97
N TYR A 220 -3.24 -2.95 2.71
CA TYR A 220 -4.59 -2.92 3.29
C TYR A 220 -5.70 -3.41 2.37
N ALA A 221 -5.39 -3.72 1.10
CA ALA A 221 -6.42 -4.04 0.11
C ALA A 221 -7.26 -5.24 0.56
N ASP A 222 -6.63 -6.39 0.86
CA ASP A 222 -7.38 -7.58 1.26
C ASP A 222 -8.01 -7.45 2.64
N THR A 223 -7.44 -6.66 3.55
CA THR A 223 -8.12 -6.37 4.82
C THR A 223 -9.42 -5.59 4.60
N LEU A 224 -9.44 -4.66 3.64
CA LEU A 224 -10.61 -3.83 3.33
C LEU A 224 -11.63 -4.51 2.40
N SER A 225 -11.20 -5.45 1.55
CA SER A 225 -12.08 -6.07 0.54
C SER A 225 -12.26 -7.58 0.67
N SER A 226 -11.50 -8.26 1.54
CA SER A 226 -11.57 -9.72 1.73
C SER A 226 -11.86 -10.09 3.18
N THR A 227 -10.91 -9.90 4.09
CA THR A 227 -11.03 -10.41 5.47
C THR A 227 -11.94 -9.56 6.34
N LEU A 228 -12.04 -8.25 6.05
CA LEU A 228 -12.79 -7.27 6.85
C LEU A 228 -12.37 -7.24 8.33
N ASP A 229 -11.11 -7.60 8.60
CA ASP A 229 -10.53 -7.61 9.96
C ASP A 229 -10.11 -6.18 10.37
N PHE A 230 -11.12 -5.37 10.70
CA PHE A 230 -10.92 -4.00 11.15
C PHE A 230 -10.08 -3.88 12.44
N PRO A 231 -10.17 -4.80 13.43
CA PRO A 231 -9.25 -4.82 14.57
C PRO A 231 -7.78 -4.91 14.14
N THR A 232 -7.43 -5.84 13.24
CA THR A 232 -6.07 -5.97 12.73
C THR A 232 -5.66 -4.75 11.91
N LEU A 233 -6.55 -4.21 11.06
CA LEU A 233 -6.29 -2.98 10.31
C LEU A 233 -5.97 -1.80 11.24
N TRP A 234 -6.77 -1.60 12.29
CA TRP A 234 -6.57 -0.55 13.27
C TRP A 234 -5.23 -0.71 13.98
N ARG A 235 -4.94 -1.92 14.47
CA ARG A 235 -3.68 -2.21 15.16
C ARG A 235 -2.48 -1.94 14.25
N THR A 236 -2.52 -2.42 13.01
CA THR A 236 -1.47 -2.20 12.01
C THR A 236 -1.27 -0.71 11.71
N SER A 237 -2.37 0.03 11.55
CA SER A 237 -2.35 1.48 11.28
C SER A 237 -1.73 2.26 12.46
N VAL A 238 -2.06 1.88 13.69
CA VAL A 238 -1.52 2.52 14.90
C VAL A 238 -0.02 2.26 15.03
N VAL A 239 0.45 1.02 14.86
CA VAL A 239 1.89 0.71 14.94
C VAL A 239 2.65 1.41 13.83
N THR A 240 2.21 1.26 12.59
CA THR A 240 2.87 1.87 11.42
C THR A 240 2.90 3.40 11.55
N GLY A 241 1.78 4.01 11.93
CA GLY A 241 1.69 5.46 12.14
C GLY A 241 2.57 5.95 13.28
N ARG A 242 2.62 5.24 14.41
CA ARG A 242 3.49 5.55 15.55
C ARG A 242 4.95 5.58 15.12
N GLU A 243 5.41 4.53 14.43
CA GLU A 243 6.79 4.43 13.96
C GLU A 243 7.13 5.50 12.90
N MET A 244 6.28 5.67 11.88
CA MET A 244 6.49 6.68 10.84
C MET A 244 6.55 8.10 11.42
N ILE A 245 5.63 8.45 12.32
CA ILE A 245 5.60 9.78 12.95
C ILE A 245 6.81 9.98 13.87
N SER A 246 7.16 8.96 14.66
CA SER A 246 8.34 9.00 15.55
C SER A 246 9.62 9.22 14.76
N ASN A 247 9.80 8.53 13.63
CA ASN A 247 10.94 8.72 12.75
C ASN A 247 10.93 10.11 12.10
N LEU A 248 9.77 10.59 11.62
CA LEU A 248 9.65 11.93 11.06
C LEU A 248 10.06 13.03 12.07
N LEU A 249 9.67 12.89 13.33
CA LEU A 249 10.05 13.82 14.41
C LEU A 249 11.56 13.80 14.71
N LYS A 250 12.26 12.70 14.40
CA LYS A 250 13.73 12.59 14.50
C LYS A 250 14.44 13.13 13.25
N GLY A 251 13.72 13.74 12.32
CA GLY A 251 14.25 14.24 11.05
C GLY A 251 14.51 13.13 10.03
N LYS A 252 13.99 11.93 10.28
CA LYS A 252 14.08 10.79 9.38
C LYS A 252 12.86 10.79 8.47
N PHE A 253 13.10 11.07 7.19
CA PHE A 253 12.12 10.91 6.13
C PHE A 253 12.02 9.42 5.78
#